data_AF-A0A849WF75-F1
#
_entry.id   AF-A0A849WF75-F1
#
_cell.length_a   1.000
_cell.length_b   1.000
_cell.length_c   1.000
_cell.angle_alpha   90.00
_cell.angle_beta   90.00
_cell.angle_gamma   90.00
#
_symmetry.space_group_name_H-M   'P 1'
#
loop_
_entity.id
_entity.type
_entity.pdbx_description
1 polymer ?
#
loop_
_entity_poly.entity_id
_entity_poly.type
_entity_poly.pdbx_seq_one_letter_code
_entity_poly.pdbx_strand_id
1 'polypeptide(L)'
;MKLHYFANKEKLKKIFPYLLLFFFALVLASFVLQIYGQDLNIPFYYLTEGTKFPYLNFDVNLYLAVTKNISEGGWLGEFPRLGAPGVLSMQDYPFAYFQQHSYILIKLFILAGASYGMAINLFFLVTFSLIAIAAFYFFKLQNISTMVSACCSILFAFLPYHIHTGQMHLALSFYFAIPLSMAIAFWIAEDKYFKTKEGKTIKQLDFSKIVLSLIFLFFISSSDVYYVFYAAFIFFFSGLIASHHKKNLKPFFTGIIACSFLLAFVILFLIPVWIHKLQCSPIEAIIDRHWTHSEFWGLKTIQLLLPIRFHILEAFSGIADSYGIYPHCHVNEAVALGLIGSLGFLSLLVWQIFPRPIENSLDQKVLLVSKLNLLSLLCASIGGFFTVFSFFLYPFLRANYRVGIYIAFFSLFAIAFLLEKWKTCSFWQQHKKLFPVFLFFITILGTIDQNGTLAVPEYRKIQAAYCNHKDYFSSLEELLPKGSLVFQLPYASFPEGGDVHRIQMYEQFIPFLHTKQLKWSYGAVKNREIDIWLKEISQKDILSMTKELNSKGFSAILIDTYGIKKMDLDNILSDLKKLSLPLLAISQDKRFITFKLLP
;
A
#
# COMPACT_ATOMS: atom_id res chain seq x y z
N MET A 1 -3.41 38.54 29.26
CA MET A 1 -2.63 37.31 29.60
C MET A 1 -3.51 36.12 30.01
N LYS A 2 -4.46 36.25 30.97
CA LYS A 2 -5.37 35.15 31.38
C LYS A 2 -6.26 34.60 30.26
N LEU A 3 -6.90 35.45 29.44
CA LEU A 3 -7.75 35.01 28.32
C LEU A 3 -7.01 34.21 27.24
N HIS A 4 -5.75 34.58 26.95
CA HIS A 4 -4.91 33.86 26.00
C HIS A 4 -4.49 32.47 26.54
N TYR A 5 -4.24 32.37 27.85
CA TYR A 5 -3.95 31.11 28.54
C TYR A 5 -5.15 30.15 28.58
N PHE A 6 -6.37 30.66 28.81
CA PHE A 6 -7.60 29.83 28.79
C PHE A 6 -7.98 29.34 27.39
N ALA A 7 -7.87 30.20 26.37
CA ALA A 7 -8.08 29.80 24.97
C ALA A 7 -7.09 28.70 24.53
N ASN A 8 -5.86 28.75 25.05
CA ASN A 8 -4.86 27.72 24.78
C ASN A 8 -5.21 26.38 25.48
N LYS A 9 -5.71 26.41 26.72
CA LYS A 9 -6.18 25.21 27.43
C LYS A 9 -7.32 24.50 26.72
N GLU A 10 -8.29 25.21 26.16
CA GLU A 10 -9.39 24.58 25.42
C GLU A 10 -8.95 23.98 24.08
N LYS A 11 -8.06 24.66 23.35
CA LYS A 11 -7.46 24.11 22.13
C LYS A 11 -6.64 22.86 22.44
N LEU A 12 -5.82 22.90 23.49
CA LEU A 12 -5.03 21.75 23.95
C LEU A 12 -5.93 20.57 24.33
N LYS A 13 -7.05 20.79 25.03
CA LYS A 13 -8.02 19.72 25.34
C LYS A 13 -8.62 19.05 24.10
N LYS A 14 -8.77 19.78 22.99
CA LYS A 14 -9.29 19.23 21.72
C LYS A 14 -8.23 18.42 20.95
N ILE A 15 -6.97 18.82 21.05
CA ILE A 15 -5.85 18.17 20.34
C ILE A 15 -5.29 16.98 21.13
N PHE A 16 -5.31 17.04 22.46
CA PHE A 16 -4.72 16.02 23.33
C PHE A 16 -5.15 14.57 23.01
N PRO A 17 -6.43 14.26 22.73
CA PRO A 17 -6.82 12.90 22.34
C PRO A 17 -6.13 12.40 21.06
N TYR A 18 -5.87 13.29 20.10
CA TYR A 18 -5.18 12.93 18.85
C TYR A 18 -3.70 12.61 19.10
N LEU A 19 -3.03 13.39 19.94
CA LEU A 19 -1.63 13.13 20.32
C LEU A 19 -1.51 11.82 21.10
N LEU A 20 -2.41 11.59 22.06
CA LEU A 20 -2.43 10.34 22.83
C LEU A 20 -2.65 9.14 21.90
N LEU A 21 -3.60 9.25 20.97
CA LEU A 21 -3.87 8.20 19.99
C LEU A 21 -2.67 7.94 19.07
N PHE A 22 -1.97 8.99 18.62
CA PHE A 22 -0.76 8.89 17.80
C PHE A 22 0.31 8.06 18.52
N PHE A 23 0.68 8.46 19.74
CA PHE A 23 1.73 7.76 20.48
C PHE A 23 1.28 6.35 20.90
N PHE A 24 0.02 6.16 21.26
CA PHE A 24 -0.51 4.83 21.57
C PHE A 24 -0.43 3.89 20.37
N ALA A 25 -0.86 4.32 19.19
CA ALA A 25 -0.75 3.54 17.96
C ALA A 25 0.70 3.21 17.62
N LEU A 26 1.62 4.18 17.75
CA LEU A 26 3.04 3.97 17.48
C LEU A 26 3.68 2.96 18.44
N VAL A 27 3.39 3.06 19.74
CA VAL A 27 3.88 2.11 20.75
C VAL A 27 3.30 0.72 20.52
N LEU A 28 1.99 0.63 20.22
CA LEU A 28 1.34 -0.63 19.91
C LEU A 28 1.93 -1.28 18.65
N ALA A 29 2.20 -0.50 17.60
CA ALA A 29 2.84 -0.99 16.39
C ALA A 29 4.26 -1.51 16.67
N SER A 30 5.03 -0.78 17.49
CA SER A 30 6.36 -1.19 17.91
C SER A 30 6.34 -2.52 18.67
N PHE A 31 5.32 -2.73 19.50
CA PHE A 31 5.11 -3.98 20.24
C PHE A 31 4.69 -5.14 19.32
N VAL A 32 3.69 -4.90 18.47
CA VAL A 32 3.15 -5.90 17.53
C VAL A 32 4.22 -6.37 16.55
N LEU A 33 5.04 -5.44 16.04
CA LEU A 33 6.14 -5.75 15.12
C LEU A 33 7.40 -6.26 15.85
N GLN A 34 7.48 -6.14 17.18
CA GLN A 34 8.65 -6.52 17.99
C GLN A 34 9.96 -5.85 17.54
N ILE A 35 9.94 -4.54 17.30
CA ILE A 35 11.11 -3.80 16.80
C ILE A 35 12.24 -3.61 17.85
N TYR A 36 12.05 -4.07 19.08
CA TYR A 36 13.01 -3.88 20.17
C TYR A 36 14.35 -4.54 19.85
N GLY A 37 15.43 -3.74 19.86
CA GLY A 37 16.78 -4.22 19.57
C GLY A 37 17.09 -4.48 18.09
N GLN A 38 16.19 -4.11 17.17
CA GLN A 38 16.43 -4.21 15.72
C GLN A 38 17.12 -2.95 15.18
N ASP A 39 18.01 -3.11 14.19
CA ASP A 39 18.62 -1.96 13.50
C ASP A 39 17.62 -1.35 12.51
N LEU A 40 17.12 -0.16 12.84
CA LEU A 40 16.16 0.56 12.00
C LEU A 40 16.75 0.99 10.65
N ASN A 41 18.07 0.98 10.46
CA ASN A 41 18.67 1.26 9.14
C ASN A 41 18.44 0.13 8.13
N ILE A 42 18.14 -1.08 8.60
CA ILE A 42 17.82 -2.21 7.75
C ILE A 42 16.30 -2.25 7.57
N PRO A 43 15.79 -2.28 6.33
CA PRO A 43 14.35 -2.29 6.11
C PRO A 43 13.71 -3.54 6.73
N PHE A 44 12.50 -3.40 7.30
CA PHE A 44 11.78 -4.50 7.92
C PHE A 44 11.42 -5.60 6.93
N TYR A 45 11.37 -5.28 5.64
CA TYR A 45 11.22 -6.25 4.57
C TYR A 45 12.30 -6.03 3.51
N TYR A 46 12.90 -7.13 3.07
CA TYR A 46 13.96 -7.14 2.06
C TYR A 46 13.84 -8.42 1.25
N LEU A 47 13.55 -8.29 -0.05
CA LEU A 47 13.28 -9.44 -0.90
C LEU A 47 14.58 -10.04 -1.42
N THR A 48 14.79 -11.32 -1.11
CA THR A 48 15.86 -12.16 -1.65
C THR A 48 15.45 -13.62 -1.50
N GLU A 49 16.06 -14.51 -2.28
CA GLU A 49 15.83 -15.93 -2.07
C GLU A 49 16.05 -16.36 -0.60
N GLY A 50 15.10 -17.11 -0.06
CA GLY A 50 15.11 -17.59 1.33
C GLY A 50 14.30 -16.70 2.29
N THR A 51 14.00 -15.45 1.93
CA THR A 51 13.00 -14.62 2.63
C THR A 51 11.61 -14.88 2.05
N LYS A 52 11.18 -16.15 2.10
CA LYS A 52 9.85 -16.55 1.65
C LYS A 52 8.80 -15.95 2.58
N PHE A 53 8.11 -14.91 2.13
CA PHE A 53 6.80 -14.59 2.69
C PHE A 53 5.75 -15.26 1.82
N PRO A 54 4.68 -15.79 2.44
CA PRO A 54 3.83 -16.75 1.74
C PRO A 54 3.20 -16.23 0.44
N TYR A 55 2.83 -14.94 0.30
CA TYR A 55 1.89 -14.58 -0.80
C TYR A 55 1.99 -13.21 -1.51
N LEU A 56 2.87 -12.26 -1.19
CA LEU A 56 2.76 -10.88 -1.72
C LEU A 56 4.10 -10.15 -1.96
N ASN A 57 5.16 -10.86 -2.36
CA ASN A 57 6.53 -10.35 -2.34
C ASN A 57 6.94 -9.33 -3.41
N PHE A 58 6.02 -8.86 -4.24
CA PHE A 58 6.37 -8.40 -5.57
C PHE A 58 7.13 -7.07 -5.63
N ASP A 59 6.85 -6.10 -4.73
CA ASP A 59 7.25 -4.70 -4.97
C ASP A 59 8.25 -4.11 -3.95
N VAL A 60 8.69 -4.85 -2.93
CA VAL A 60 9.57 -4.30 -1.85
C VAL A 60 10.82 -3.64 -2.41
N ASN A 61 11.56 -4.35 -3.26
CA ASN A 61 12.82 -3.85 -3.76
C ASN A 61 12.63 -2.66 -4.72
N LEU A 62 11.45 -2.55 -5.36
CA LEU A 62 11.06 -1.37 -6.12
C LEU A 62 10.82 -0.17 -5.19
N TYR A 63 10.07 -0.34 -4.09
CA TYR A 63 9.90 0.71 -3.08
C TYR A 63 11.23 1.16 -2.47
N LEU A 64 12.12 0.21 -2.17
CA LEU A 64 13.47 0.51 -1.70
C LEU A 64 14.28 1.26 -2.76
N ALA A 65 14.17 0.89 -4.04
CA ALA A 65 14.87 1.57 -5.13
C ALA A 65 14.40 3.03 -5.29
N VAL A 66 13.08 3.28 -5.23
CA VAL A 66 12.52 4.64 -5.24
C VAL A 66 13.01 5.44 -4.04
N THR A 67 12.95 4.85 -2.84
CA THR A 67 13.40 5.51 -1.60
C THR A 67 14.90 5.83 -1.65
N LYS A 68 15.71 4.90 -2.19
CA LYS A 68 17.14 5.11 -2.39
C LYS A 68 17.42 6.22 -3.41
N ASN A 69 16.71 6.27 -4.54
CA ASN A 69 16.85 7.35 -5.51
C ASN A 69 16.59 8.72 -4.87
N ILE A 70 15.55 8.83 -4.03
CA ILE A 70 15.26 10.05 -3.26
C ILE A 70 16.41 10.39 -2.29
N SER A 71 16.99 9.38 -1.63
CA SER A 71 18.12 9.58 -0.71
C SER A 71 19.40 10.07 -1.40
N GLU A 72 19.53 9.82 -2.70
CA GLU A 72 20.65 10.27 -3.54
C GLU A 72 20.39 11.61 -4.22
N GLY A 73 19.30 12.30 -3.87
CA GLY A 73 18.93 13.62 -4.41
C GLY A 73 17.96 13.57 -5.60
N GLY A 74 17.55 12.37 -6.04
CA GLY A 74 16.57 12.18 -7.10
C GLY A 74 15.11 12.41 -6.66
N TRP A 75 14.19 12.12 -7.58
CA TRP A 75 12.74 12.14 -7.33
C TRP A 75 12.05 10.92 -7.96
N LEU A 76 10.80 11.04 -8.38
CA LEU A 76 9.98 9.91 -8.86
C LEU A 76 10.10 9.64 -10.37
N GLY A 77 10.81 10.50 -11.12
CA GLY A 77 10.90 10.42 -12.57
C GLY A 77 12.07 9.56 -13.02
N GLU A 78 13.27 10.13 -13.02
CA GLU A 78 14.47 9.47 -13.57
C GLU A 78 15.37 8.87 -12.48
N PHE A 79 16.01 7.75 -12.85
CA PHE A 79 16.86 6.94 -11.99
C PHE A 79 18.21 6.73 -12.70
N PRO A 80 19.16 7.70 -12.58
CA PRO A 80 20.36 7.77 -13.45
C PRO A 80 21.35 6.60 -13.36
N ARG A 81 21.21 5.74 -12.34
CA ARG A 81 22.08 4.58 -12.08
C ARG A 81 21.42 3.24 -12.41
N LEU A 82 20.23 3.26 -13.01
CA LEU A 82 19.48 2.08 -13.43
C LEU A 82 19.15 2.20 -14.93
N GLY A 83 18.97 1.06 -15.60
CA GLY A 83 18.70 0.99 -17.04
C GLY A 83 19.92 1.29 -17.92
N ALA A 84 21.15 1.05 -17.43
CA ALA A 84 22.38 1.26 -18.20
C ALA A 84 22.37 0.43 -19.51
N PRO A 85 22.88 0.97 -20.64
CA PRO A 85 23.64 2.23 -20.78
C PRO A 85 22.77 3.51 -20.81
N GLY A 86 21.45 3.37 -20.77
CA GLY A 86 20.50 4.47 -20.68
C GLY A 86 20.21 4.86 -19.24
N VAL A 87 18.97 5.28 -19.00
CA VAL A 87 18.44 5.69 -17.69
C VAL A 87 17.02 5.11 -17.54
N LEU A 88 16.69 4.62 -16.35
CA LEU A 88 15.32 4.24 -16.01
C LEU A 88 14.45 5.51 -15.89
N SER A 89 13.45 5.60 -16.77
CA SER A 89 12.34 6.57 -16.71
C SER A 89 11.10 5.92 -16.08
N MET A 90 10.77 6.29 -14.84
CA MET A 90 9.55 5.83 -14.16
C MET A 90 8.28 6.54 -14.67
N GLN A 91 8.39 7.51 -15.58
CA GLN A 91 7.23 8.09 -16.25
C GLN A 91 6.56 7.08 -17.19
N ASP A 92 7.33 6.16 -17.78
CA ASP A 92 6.76 5.07 -18.56
C ASP A 92 5.99 4.08 -17.68
N TYR A 93 6.44 3.86 -16.45
CA TYR A 93 5.76 3.04 -15.44
C TYR A 93 5.40 3.88 -14.20
N PRO A 94 4.28 4.65 -14.24
CA PRO A 94 3.97 5.71 -13.28
C PRO A 94 3.51 5.21 -11.90
N PHE A 95 4.07 4.10 -11.44
CA PHE A 95 3.84 3.46 -10.14
C PHE A 95 3.90 4.46 -8.98
N ALA A 96 4.97 5.25 -8.89
CA ALA A 96 5.18 6.18 -7.79
C ALA A 96 4.31 7.45 -7.87
N TYR A 97 3.81 7.79 -9.06
CA TYR A 97 3.02 9.02 -9.29
C TYR A 97 1.63 8.99 -8.66
N PHE A 98 1.09 7.80 -8.39
CA PHE A 98 -0.15 7.64 -7.62
C PHE A 98 0.06 7.69 -6.10
N GLN A 99 1.28 7.92 -5.62
CA GLN A 99 1.64 7.72 -4.21
C GLN A 99 2.46 8.90 -3.67
N GLN A 100 2.28 10.10 -4.25
CA GLN A 100 3.16 11.25 -4.02
C GLN A 100 3.23 11.67 -2.55
N HIS A 101 2.10 11.66 -1.83
CA HIS A 101 2.09 12.04 -0.42
C HIS A 101 2.97 11.10 0.43
N SER A 102 3.05 9.82 0.07
CA SER A 102 3.87 8.82 0.78
C SER A 102 5.35 9.14 0.60
N TYR A 103 5.78 9.41 -0.64
CA TYR A 103 7.16 9.75 -0.95
C TYR A 103 7.60 11.13 -0.44
N ILE A 104 6.67 12.09 -0.31
CA ILE A 104 6.95 13.35 0.39
C ILE A 104 7.29 13.08 1.85
N LEU A 105 6.50 12.25 2.55
CA LEU A 105 6.78 11.93 3.95
C LEU A 105 8.10 11.16 4.12
N ILE A 106 8.38 10.20 3.22
CA ILE A 106 9.67 9.50 3.16
C ILE A 106 10.83 10.48 2.96
N LYS A 107 10.69 11.44 2.03
CA LYS A 107 11.70 12.48 1.80
C LYS A 107 11.94 13.35 3.04
N LEU A 108 10.91 13.65 3.82
CA LEU A 108 11.08 14.39 5.08
C LEU A 108 11.93 13.61 6.09
N PHE A 109 11.78 12.28 6.19
CA PHE A 109 12.65 11.47 7.05
C PHE A 109 14.09 11.45 6.55
N ILE A 110 14.30 11.34 5.24
CA ILE A 110 15.63 11.40 4.61
C ILE A 110 16.29 12.75 4.89
N LEU A 111 15.56 13.87 4.72
CA LEU A 111 16.05 15.22 5.03
C LEU A 111 16.37 15.41 6.53
N ALA A 112 15.70 14.66 7.40
CA ALA A 112 16.00 14.61 8.83
C ALA A 112 17.20 13.70 9.19
N GLY A 113 17.87 13.10 8.19
CA GLY A 113 19.08 12.29 8.38
C GLY A 113 18.85 10.77 8.39
N ALA A 114 17.65 10.29 8.09
CA ALA A 114 17.39 8.85 8.00
C ALA A 114 18.06 8.23 6.74
N SER A 115 18.65 7.05 6.90
CA SER A 115 19.02 6.20 5.75
C SER A 115 17.78 5.77 4.96
N TYR A 116 17.93 5.32 3.71
CA TYR A 116 16.77 4.89 2.91
C TYR A 116 15.98 3.74 3.58
N GLY A 117 16.67 2.80 4.26
CA GLY A 117 16.05 1.72 5.03
C GLY A 117 15.36 2.22 6.30
N MET A 118 15.95 3.20 6.99
CA MET A 118 15.28 3.84 8.14
C MET A 118 14.06 4.66 7.73
N ALA A 119 14.13 5.39 6.61
CA ALA A 119 13.05 6.22 6.13
C ALA A 119 11.80 5.39 5.78
N ILE A 120 11.96 4.23 5.13
CA ILE A 120 10.84 3.34 4.81
C ILE A 120 10.24 2.69 6.08
N ASN A 121 11.08 2.34 7.05
CA ASN A 121 10.64 1.81 8.35
C ASN A 121 9.86 2.84 9.16
N LEU A 122 10.37 4.06 9.28
CA LEU A 122 9.71 5.16 9.98
C LEU A 122 8.39 5.54 9.31
N PHE A 123 8.37 5.58 7.98
CA PHE A 123 7.14 5.78 7.23
C PHE A 123 6.11 4.70 7.58
N PHE A 124 6.47 3.43 7.47
CA PHE A 124 5.58 2.30 7.78
C PHE A 124 5.09 2.29 9.25
N LEU A 125 5.91 2.72 10.21
CA LEU A 125 5.45 2.83 11.61
C LEU A 125 4.45 3.97 11.80
N VAL A 126 4.67 5.09 11.12
CA VAL A 126 3.81 6.28 11.23
C VAL A 126 2.46 6.09 10.54
N THR A 127 2.35 5.25 9.50
CA THR A 127 1.06 4.98 8.83
C THR A 127 0.01 4.44 9.80
N PHE A 128 0.35 3.58 10.77
CA PHE A 128 -0.59 3.11 11.80
C PHE A 128 -1.23 4.29 12.55
N SER A 129 -0.40 5.25 12.93
CA SER A 129 -0.83 6.42 13.70
C SER A 129 -1.67 7.38 12.85
N LEU A 130 -1.27 7.62 11.60
CA LEU A 130 -1.98 8.51 10.68
C LEU A 130 -3.35 7.93 10.26
N ILE A 131 -3.43 6.61 10.03
CA ILE A 131 -4.70 5.92 9.77
C ILE A 131 -5.62 6.01 10.99
N ALA A 132 -5.10 5.75 12.19
CA ALA A 132 -5.87 5.86 13.43
C ALA A 132 -6.40 7.29 13.62
N ILE A 133 -5.59 8.31 13.38
CA ILE A 133 -6.02 9.72 13.44
C ILE A 133 -7.12 10.02 12.43
N ALA A 134 -6.97 9.58 11.17
CA ALA A 134 -7.97 9.82 10.13
C ALA A 134 -9.31 9.16 10.47
N ALA A 135 -9.29 7.90 10.94
CA ALA A 135 -10.47 7.19 11.41
C ALA A 135 -11.09 7.87 12.64
N PHE A 136 -10.26 8.31 13.58
CA PHE A 136 -10.72 8.94 14.81
C PHE A 136 -11.39 10.27 14.51
N TYR A 137 -10.77 11.09 13.66
CA TYR A 137 -11.35 12.32 13.16
C TYR A 137 -12.72 12.07 12.51
N PHE A 138 -12.84 11.04 11.67
CA PHE A 138 -14.13 10.64 11.08
C PHE A 138 -15.17 10.31 12.16
N PHE A 139 -14.86 9.44 13.13
CA PHE A 139 -15.82 9.08 14.17
C PHE A 139 -16.22 10.29 15.04
N LYS A 140 -15.27 11.21 15.30
CA LYS A 140 -15.57 12.48 16.00
C LYS A 140 -16.53 13.36 15.20
N LEU A 141 -16.40 13.43 13.87
CA LEU A 141 -17.36 14.13 13.00
C LEU A 141 -18.78 13.54 13.08
N GLN A 142 -18.91 12.27 13.48
CA GLN A 142 -20.19 11.60 13.67
C GLN A 142 -20.73 11.70 15.10
N ASN A 143 -20.09 12.48 15.97
CA ASN A 143 -20.42 12.63 17.39
C ASN A 143 -20.30 11.34 18.21
N ILE A 144 -19.51 10.37 17.75
CA ILE A 144 -19.18 9.17 18.54
C ILE A 144 -18.26 9.60 19.70
N SER A 145 -18.45 8.98 20.86
CA SER A 145 -17.69 9.31 22.07
C SER A 145 -16.21 8.96 21.92
N THR A 146 -15.36 9.74 22.58
CA THR A 146 -13.90 9.70 22.39
C THR A 146 -13.30 8.31 22.56
N MET A 147 -13.73 7.55 23.58
CA MET A 147 -13.17 6.22 23.83
C MET A 147 -13.62 5.19 22.80
N VAL A 148 -14.88 5.23 22.35
CA VAL A 148 -15.39 4.35 21.28
C VAL A 148 -14.70 4.69 19.96
N SER A 149 -14.53 5.99 19.67
CA SER A 149 -13.76 6.43 18.51
C SER A 149 -12.33 5.89 18.55
N ALA A 150 -11.62 6.04 19.68
CA ALA A 150 -10.25 5.54 19.81
C ALA A 150 -10.17 4.01 19.60
N CYS A 151 -11.06 3.25 20.23
CA CYS A 151 -11.16 1.79 20.08
C CYS A 151 -11.31 1.38 18.61
N CYS A 152 -12.33 1.88 17.92
CA CYS A 152 -12.58 1.51 16.51
C CYS A 152 -11.49 2.03 15.56
N SER A 153 -10.86 3.17 15.86
CA SER A 153 -9.76 3.71 15.06
C SER A 153 -8.48 2.88 15.15
N ILE A 154 -8.14 2.39 16.34
CA ILE A 154 -7.00 1.49 16.51
C ILE A 154 -7.27 0.15 15.82
N LEU A 155 -8.43 -0.46 16.03
CA LEU A 155 -8.80 -1.71 15.33
C LEU A 155 -8.82 -1.56 13.81
N PHE A 156 -9.12 -0.35 13.30
CA PHE A 156 -9.01 -0.07 11.87
C PHE A 156 -7.56 0.08 11.40
N ALA A 157 -6.71 0.75 12.18
CA ALA A 157 -5.30 0.94 11.84
C ALA A 157 -4.47 -0.35 11.90
N PHE A 158 -4.93 -1.33 12.69
CA PHE A 158 -4.28 -2.63 12.90
C PHE A 158 -4.99 -3.79 12.21
N LEU A 159 -5.76 -3.50 11.15
CA LEU A 159 -6.35 -4.55 10.32
C LEU A 159 -5.26 -5.50 9.81
N PRO A 160 -5.56 -6.80 9.63
CA PRO A 160 -4.63 -7.76 9.04
C PRO A 160 -4.06 -7.25 7.71
N TYR A 161 -4.89 -6.54 6.94
CA TYR A 161 -4.51 -5.91 5.68
C TYR A 161 -3.25 -5.05 5.78
N HIS A 162 -3.09 -4.26 6.85
CA HIS A 162 -1.93 -3.38 7.02
C HIS A 162 -0.64 -4.19 7.11
N ILE A 163 -0.64 -5.24 7.92
CA ILE A 163 0.52 -6.09 8.16
C ILE A 163 0.82 -6.99 6.96
N HIS A 164 -0.19 -7.70 6.45
CA HIS A 164 -0.02 -8.61 5.32
C HIS A 164 0.46 -7.89 4.06
N THR A 165 -0.01 -6.65 3.85
CA THR A 165 0.44 -5.81 2.74
C THR A 165 1.81 -5.19 3.04
N GLY A 166 2.01 -4.73 4.27
CA GLY A 166 3.30 -4.32 4.83
C GLY A 166 4.08 -3.33 3.97
N GLN A 167 5.41 -3.42 4.04
CA GLN A 167 6.29 -2.72 3.10
C GLN A 167 6.32 -3.35 1.71
N MET A 168 5.60 -4.47 1.52
CA MET A 168 5.52 -5.18 0.25
C MET A 168 4.70 -4.42 -0.77
N HIS A 169 3.64 -3.75 -0.34
CA HIS A 169 2.93 -2.75 -1.13
C HIS A 169 2.65 -1.51 -0.28
N LEU A 170 3.70 -0.74 -0.04
CA LEU A 170 3.74 0.31 0.98
C LEU A 170 2.58 1.31 0.86
N ALA A 171 2.21 1.75 -0.34
CA ALA A 171 1.12 2.71 -0.50
C ALA A 171 -0.27 2.12 -0.24
N LEU A 172 -0.45 0.84 -0.51
CA LEU A 172 -1.68 0.13 -0.13
C LEU A 172 -1.75 -0.07 1.38
N SER A 173 -0.62 -0.28 2.06
CA SER A 173 -0.64 -0.33 3.52
C SER A 173 -1.13 1.00 4.13
N PHE A 174 -1.00 2.13 3.42
CA PHE A 174 -1.40 3.46 3.90
C PHE A 174 -2.83 3.88 3.50
N TYR A 175 -3.84 3.19 4.01
CA TYR A 175 -5.25 3.37 3.65
C TYR A 175 -6.01 4.48 4.42
N PHE A 176 -5.33 5.57 4.80
CA PHE A 176 -5.96 6.71 5.50
C PHE A 176 -7.02 7.43 4.64
N ALA A 177 -6.97 7.25 3.32
CA ALA A 177 -7.93 7.79 2.37
C ALA A 177 -9.37 7.32 2.66
N ILE A 178 -9.56 6.12 3.23
CA ILE A 178 -10.88 5.52 3.47
C ILE A 178 -11.73 6.35 4.45
N PRO A 179 -11.26 6.68 5.68
CA PRO A 179 -11.97 7.58 6.57
C PRO A 179 -12.31 8.95 5.93
N LEU A 180 -11.42 9.49 5.10
CA LEU A 180 -11.62 10.78 4.43
C LEU A 180 -12.74 10.68 3.38
N SER A 181 -12.72 9.62 2.57
CA SER A 181 -13.80 9.30 1.63
C SER A 181 -15.13 9.17 2.36
N MET A 182 -15.15 8.49 3.51
CA MET A 182 -16.39 8.31 4.26
C MET A 182 -16.94 9.60 4.86
N ALA A 183 -16.07 10.54 5.25
CA ALA A 183 -16.51 11.87 5.68
C ALA A 183 -17.26 12.60 4.55
N ILE A 184 -16.72 12.58 3.33
CA ILE A 184 -17.35 13.18 2.15
C ILE A 184 -18.66 12.46 1.80
N ALA A 185 -18.65 11.13 1.78
CA ALA A 185 -19.83 10.30 1.50
C ALA A 185 -21.01 10.65 2.40
N PHE A 186 -20.75 10.84 3.70
CA PHE A 186 -21.77 11.24 4.66
C PHE A 186 -22.25 12.68 4.42
N TRP A 187 -21.33 13.62 4.11
CA TRP A 187 -21.74 14.99 3.79
C TRP A 187 -22.58 15.10 2.52
N ILE A 188 -22.28 14.29 1.50
CA ILE A 188 -23.12 14.13 0.30
C ILE A 188 -24.50 13.62 0.71
N ALA A 189 -24.56 12.51 1.44
CA ALA A 189 -25.82 11.89 1.80
C ALA A 189 -26.69 12.79 2.70
N GLU A 190 -26.07 13.53 3.61
CA GLU A 190 -26.74 14.44 4.55
C GLU A 190 -27.10 15.80 3.93
N ASP A 191 -26.69 16.13 2.69
CA ASP A 191 -26.83 17.46 2.06
C ASP A 191 -26.13 18.58 2.87
N LYS A 192 -24.99 18.29 3.51
CA LYS A 192 -24.28 19.20 4.44
C LYS A 192 -23.49 20.32 3.76
N TYR A 193 -23.38 20.32 2.43
CA TYR A 193 -22.72 21.39 1.68
C TYR A 193 -23.55 22.68 1.61
N PHE A 194 -24.77 22.66 2.14
CA PHE A 194 -25.71 23.76 2.04
C PHE A 194 -26.27 24.10 3.41
N LYS A 195 -26.07 25.35 3.85
CA LYS A 195 -26.64 25.90 5.08
C LYS A 195 -27.93 26.64 4.77
N THR A 196 -28.98 26.37 5.54
CA THR A 196 -30.17 27.23 5.57
C THR A 196 -29.84 28.44 6.42
N LYS A 197 -30.01 29.65 5.89
CA LYS A 197 -29.84 30.88 6.65
C LYS A 197 -31.10 31.09 7.52
N GLU A 198 -30.94 31.38 8.80
CA GLU A 198 -32.08 31.67 9.69
C GLU A 198 -32.98 32.73 9.06
N GLY A 199 -34.29 32.42 8.97
CA GLY A 199 -35.31 33.31 8.38
C GLY A 199 -35.35 33.39 6.85
N LYS A 200 -34.55 32.61 6.10
CA LYS A 200 -34.62 32.59 4.62
C LYS A 200 -34.64 31.16 4.05
N THR A 201 -35.45 30.93 3.03
CA THR A 201 -35.50 29.70 2.22
C THR A 201 -34.24 29.49 1.34
N ILE A 202 -33.34 30.48 1.28
CA ILE A 202 -32.14 30.44 0.45
C ILE A 202 -31.07 29.59 1.14
N LYS A 203 -30.69 28.49 0.49
CA LYS A 203 -29.55 27.65 0.88
C LYS A 203 -28.24 28.28 0.38
N GLN A 204 -27.34 28.63 1.30
CA GLN A 204 -25.97 29.09 0.97
C GLN A 204 -24.98 27.92 1.05
N LEU A 205 -23.89 27.99 0.28
CA LEU A 205 -22.84 26.97 0.33
C LEU A 205 -22.07 27.02 1.66
N ASP A 206 -21.82 25.86 2.27
CA ASP A 206 -20.91 25.74 3.41
C ASP A 206 -19.46 25.68 2.91
N PHE A 207 -18.84 26.86 2.76
CA PHE A 207 -17.48 26.97 2.26
C PHE A 207 -16.46 26.16 3.09
N SER A 208 -16.68 26.01 4.41
CA SER A 208 -15.80 25.21 5.26
C SER A 208 -15.81 23.73 4.87
N LYS A 209 -16.99 23.19 4.52
CA LYS A 209 -17.14 21.81 4.06
C LYS A 209 -16.59 21.61 2.66
N ILE A 210 -16.72 22.60 1.79
CA ILE A 210 -16.16 22.58 0.44
C ILE A 210 -14.64 22.54 0.51
N VAL A 211 -14.02 23.49 1.22
CA VAL A 211 -12.55 23.55 1.36
C VAL A 211 -12.02 22.27 2.00
N LEU A 212 -12.65 21.78 3.08
CA LEU A 212 -12.22 20.54 3.71
C LEU A 212 -12.39 19.32 2.79
N SER A 213 -13.45 19.27 1.98
CA SER A 213 -13.63 18.20 0.99
C SER A 213 -12.58 18.27 -0.11
N LEU A 214 -12.22 19.46 -0.60
CA LEU A 214 -11.16 19.63 -1.59
C LEU A 214 -9.80 19.17 -1.05
N ILE A 215 -9.49 19.47 0.22
CA ILE A 215 -8.28 18.96 0.89
C ILE A 215 -8.32 17.43 0.95
N PHE A 216 -9.45 16.84 1.34
CA PHE A 216 -9.59 15.39 1.41
C PHE A 216 -9.48 14.73 0.03
N LEU A 217 -10.14 15.29 -0.98
CA LEU A 217 -10.05 14.80 -2.36
C LEU A 217 -8.62 14.88 -2.88
N PHE A 218 -7.87 15.95 -2.60
CA PHE A 218 -6.46 16.04 -2.96
C PHE A 218 -5.63 14.89 -2.37
N PHE A 219 -5.81 14.61 -1.07
CA PHE A 219 -5.09 13.50 -0.42
C PHE A 219 -5.54 12.13 -0.92
N ILE A 220 -6.84 11.90 -1.11
CA ILE A 220 -7.38 10.66 -1.69
C ILE A 220 -6.82 10.45 -3.10
N SER A 221 -6.81 11.48 -3.95
CA SER A 221 -6.28 11.41 -5.33
C SER A 221 -4.77 11.20 -5.41
N SER A 222 -4.03 11.63 -4.38
CA SER A 222 -2.58 11.37 -4.27
C SER A 222 -2.26 10.00 -3.67
N SER A 223 -3.29 9.22 -3.33
CA SER A 223 -3.18 7.86 -2.82
C SER A 223 -3.34 6.83 -3.93
N ASP A 224 -3.16 5.57 -3.57
CA ASP A 224 -3.19 4.47 -4.53
C ASP A 224 -4.47 4.45 -5.39
N VAL A 225 -4.32 4.06 -6.65
CA VAL A 225 -5.38 4.06 -7.67
C VAL A 225 -6.64 3.29 -7.25
N TYR A 226 -6.49 2.24 -6.42
CA TYR A 226 -7.61 1.49 -5.88
C TYR A 226 -8.45 2.36 -4.93
N TYR A 227 -7.82 3.17 -4.09
CA TYR A 227 -8.54 4.05 -3.15
C TYR A 227 -9.27 5.18 -3.85
N VAL A 228 -8.69 5.72 -4.93
CA VAL A 228 -9.35 6.69 -5.79
C VAL A 228 -10.62 6.08 -6.40
N PHE A 229 -10.51 4.91 -7.02
CA PHE A 229 -11.66 4.25 -7.64
C PHE A 229 -12.76 3.93 -6.64
N TYR A 230 -12.42 3.32 -5.50
CA TYR A 230 -13.40 2.99 -4.48
C TYR A 230 -14.00 4.26 -3.84
N ALA A 231 -13.24 5.34 -3.68
CA ALA A 231 -13.80 6.61 -3.22
C ALA A 231 -14.86 7.15 -4.20
N ALA A 232 -14.56 7.14 -5.51
CA ALA A 232 -15.52 7.54 -6.54
C ALA A 232 -16.78 6.66 -6.53
N PHE A 233 -16.61 5.34 -6.40
CA PHE A 233 -17.71 4.39 -6.24
C PHE A 233 -18.59 4.75 -5.02
N ILE A 234 -17.97 5.00 -3.86
CA ILE A 234 -18.69 5.36 -2.64
C ILE A 234 -19.40 6.71 -2.78
N PHE A 235 -18.80 7.73 -3.42
CA PHE A 235 -19.46 9.02 -3.64
C PHE A 235 -20.67 8.90 -4.56
N PHE A 236 -20.53 8.15 -5.65
CA PHE A 236 -21.61 7.89 -6.60
C PHE A 236 -22.80 7.21 -5.91
N PHE A 237 -22.56 6.08 -5.23
CA PHE A 237 -23.64 5.34 -4.58
C PHE A 237 -24.21 6.06 -3.35
N SER A 238 -23.39 6.81 -2.60
CA SER A 238 -23.91 7.65 -1.51
C SER A 238 -24.86 8.72 -2.02
N GLY A 239 -24.51 9.37 -3.13
CA GLY A 239 -25.37 10.33 -3.82
C GLY A 239 -26.66 9.67 -4.32
N LEU A 240 -26.56 8.53 -5.00
CA LEU A 240 -27.71 7.80 -5.53
C LEU A 240 -28.68 7.34 -4.43
N ILE A 241 -28.16 6.69 -3.38
CA ILE A 241 -28.94 6.19 -2.24
C ILE A 241 -29.64 7.37 -1.54
N ALA A 242 -28.92 8.45 -1.28
CA ALA A 242 -29.48 9.62 -0.63
C ALA A 242 -30.52 10.33 -1.51
N SER A 243 -30.30 10.38 -2.82
CA SER A 243 -31.26 10.95 -3.77
C SER A 243 -32.56 10.19 -3.83
N HIS A 244 -32.49 8.85 -3.81
CA HIS A 244 -33.66 7.99 -3.74
C HIS A 244 -34.44 8.23 -2.43
N HIS A 245 -33.75 8.19 -1.29
CA HIS A 245 -34.37 8.39 0.02
C HIS A 245 -34.99 9.78 0.19
N LYS A 246 -34.32 10.83 -0.30
CA LYS A 246 -34.78 12.23 -0.19
C LYS A 246 -35.72 12.65 -1.33
N LYS A 247 -35.98 11.78 -2.31
CA LYS A 247 -36.72 12.08 -3.55
C LYS A 247 -36.22 13.36 -4.25
N ASN A 248 -34.89 13.52 -4.31
CA ASN A 248 -34.24 14.72 -4.84
C ASN A 248 -32.91 14.34 -5.50
N LEU A 249 -32.64 14.80 -6.72
CA LEU A 249 -31.40 14.47 -7.46
C LEU A 249 -30.15 15.22 -7.00
N LYS A 250 -30.29 16.20 -6.10
CA LYS A 250 -29.18 17.04 -5.65
C LYS A 250 -28.02 16.25 -4.99
N PRO A 251 -28.25 15.29 -4.05
CA PRO A 251 -27.17 14.45 -3.53
C PRO A 251 -26.42 13.67 -4.62
N PHE A 252 -27.14 13.13 -5.62
CA PHE A 252 -26.53 12.46 -6.76
C PHE A 252 -25.56 13.37 -7.52
N PHE A 253 -26.00 14.56 -7.93
CA PHE A 253 -25.10 15.52 -8.60
C PHE A 253 -23.94 15.99 -7.72
N THR A 254 -24.16 16.11 -6.41
CA THR A 254 -23.06 16.40 -5.46
C THR A 254 -22.01 15.29 -5.46
N GLY A 255 -22.44 14.03 -5.53
CA GLY A 255 -21.55 12.88 -5.70
C GLY A 255 -20.78 12.92 -7.02
N ILE A 256 -21.45 13.24 -8.13
CA ILE A 256 -20.79 13.41 -9.44
C ILE A 256 -19.72 14.51 -9.39
N ILE A 257 -20.03 15.66 -8.80
CA ILE A 257 -19.07 16.77 -8.64
C ILE A 257 -17.84 16.30 -7.83
N ALA A 258 -18.04 15.56 -6.73
CA ALA A 258 -16.94 15.02 -5.95
C ALA A 258 -16.06 14.06 -6.78
N CYS A 259 -16.67 13.18 -7.59
CA CYS A 259 -15.93 12.32 -8.53
C CYS A 259 -15.16 13.12 -9.58
N SER A 260 -15.73 14.21 -10.11
CA SER A 260 -15.06 15.07 -11.09
C SER A 260 -13.83 15.76 -10.51
N PHE A 261 -13.90 16.29 -9.28
CA PHE A 261 -12.74 16.86 -8.60
C PHE A 261 -11.67 15.81 -8.28
N LEU A 262 -12.09 14.61 -7.87
CA LEU A 262 -11.18 13.50 -7.63
C LEU A 262 -10.37 13.17 -8.91
N LEU A 263 -11.05 13.05 -10.05
CA LEU A 263 -10.44 12.81 -11.36
C LEU A 263 -9.52 13.98 -11.77
N ALA A 264 -9.94 15.22 -11.56
CA ALA A 264 -9.14 16.39 -11.89
C ALA A 264 -7.79 16.40 -11.14
N PHE A 265 -7.78 16.04 -9.85
CA PHE A 265 -6.53 15.91 -9.09
C PHE A 265 -5.66 14.74 -9.56
N VAL A 266 -6.26 13.60 -9.96
CA VAL A 266 -5.48 12.50 -10.55
C VAL A 266 -4.80 12.95 -11.85
N ILE A 267 -5.53 13.65 -12.72
CA ILE A 267 -4.97 14.21 -13.95
C ILE A 267 -3.82 15.18 -13.63
N LEU A 268 -3.99 16.04 -12.62
CA LEU A 268 -2.96 16.96 -12.15
C LEU A 268 -1.67 16.23 -11.74
N PHE A 269 -1.77 15.14 -10.98
CA PHE A 269 -0.60 14.36 -10.54
C PHE A 269 0.09 13.61 -11.69
N LEU A 270 -0.65 13.28 -12.75
CA LEU A 270 -0.14 12.58 -13.92
C LEU A 270 0.38 13.52 -15.03
N ILE A 271 0.33 14.84 -14.86
CA ILE A 271 0.85 15.80 -15.86
C ILE A 271 2.27 15.44 -16.33
N PRO A 272 3.25 15.12 -15.45
CA PRO A 272 4.60 14.77 -15.90
C PRO A 272 4.65 13.50 -16.77
N VAL A 273 3.75 12.55 -16.53
CA VAL A 273 3.61 11.32 -17.31
C VAL A 273 3.07 11.64 -18.71
N TRP A 274 2.07 12.52 -18.80
CA TRP A 274 1.53 12.96 -20.08
C TRP A 274 2.57 13.75 -20.90
N ILE A 275 3.32 14.65 -20.27
CA ILE A 275 4.41 15.37 -20.92
C ILE A 275 5.45 14.38 -21.47
N HIS A 276 5.86 13.40 -20.67
CA HIS A 276 6.81 12.37 -21.10
C HIS A 276 6.30 11.57 -22.31
N LYS A 277 5.01 11.16 -22.29
CA LYS A 277 4.39 10.45 -23.41
C LYS A 277 4.33 11.26 -24.70
N LEU A 278 4.28 12.60 -24.62
CA LEU A 278 4.33 13.48 -25.79
C LEU A 278 5.76 13.65 -26.33
N GLN A 279 6.78 13.42 -25.51
CA GLN A 279 8.20 13.60 -25.87
C GLN A 279 8.84 12.31 -26.41
N CYS A 280 8.36 11.15 -26.00
CA CYS A 280 8.94 9.85 -26.37
C CYS A 280 8.07 9.11 -27.39
N SER A 281 8.71 8.24 -28.17
CA SER A 281 7.99 7.35 -29.09
C SER A 281 6.95 6.52 -28.33
N PRO A 282 5.76 6.29 -28.92
CA PRO A 282 4.78 5.41 -28.31
C PRO A 282 5.35 4.00 -28.16
N ILE A 283 4.93 3.32 -27.09
CA ILE A 283 5.30 1.93 -26.78
C ILE A 283 4.03 1.10 -26.69
N GLU A 284 4.15 -0.18 -27.02
CA GLU A 284 3.12 -1.16 -26.70
C GLU A 284 2.84 -1.18 -25.19
N ALA A 285 1.66 -1.64 -24.82
CA ALA A 285 1.24 -1.66 -23.42
C ALA A 285 2.26 -2.41 -22.55
N ILE A 286 2.91 -1.67 -21.63
CA ILE A 286 3.87 -2.20 -20.65
C ILE A 286 3.18 -3.13 -19.66
N ILE A 287 1.86 -3.09 -19.55
CA ILE A 287 1.12 -3.92 -18.60
C ILE A 287 -0.01 -4.56 -19.36
N ASP A 288 0.05 -5.88 -19.52
CA ASP A 288 -1.08 -6.64 -20.04
C ASP A 288 -2.07 -6.91 -18.90
N ARG A 289 -3.32 -6.51 -19.11
CA ARG A 289 -4.40 -6.67 -18.14
C ARG A 289 -5.57 -7.35 -18.83
N HIS A 290 -5.89 -8.54 -18.34
CA HIS A 290 -7.02 -9.32 -18.80
C HIS A 290 -8.16 -9.31 -17.77
N TRP A 291 -9.41 -9.42 -18.23
CA TRP A 291 -10.58 -9.42 -17.34
C TRP A 291 -10.58 -10.60 -16.36
N THR A 292 -10.00 -11.76 -16.74
CA THR A 292 -9.89 -12.95 -15.87
C THR A 292 -9.14 -12.67 -14.58
N HIS A 293 -8.28 -11.66 -14.56
CA HIS A 293 -7.61 -11.22 -13.34
C HIS A 293 -8.57 -10.74 -12.24
N SER A 294 -9.72 -10.17 -12.62
CA SER A 294 -10.76 -9.76 -11.67
C SER A 294 -11.45 -10.94 -10.98
N GLU A 295 -11.42 -12.13 -11.59
CA GLU A 295 -11.85 -13.39 -10.98
C GLU A 295 -10.77 -13.96 -10.06
N PHE A 296 -9.50 -13.97 -10.52
CA PHE A 296 -8.37 -14.47 -9.71
C PHE A 296 -8.17 -13.68 -8.40
N TRP A 297 -8.41 -12.38 -8.43
CA TRP A 297 -8.28 -11.48 -7.28
C TRP A 297 -9.62 -10.85 -6.87
N GLY A 298 -10.72 -11.57 -7.10
CA GLY A 298 -12.04 -11.23 -6.57
C GLY A 298 -12.16 -11.58 -5.09
N LEU A 299 -13.03 -10.87 -4.37
CA LEU A 299 -13.30 -11.10 -2.95
C LEU A 299 -14.03 -12.44 -2.75
N LYS A 300 -13.58 -13.27 -1.83
CA LYS A 300 -14.41 -14.37 -1.31
C LYS A 300 -14.99 -13.95 0.03
N THR A 301 -16.32 -13.92 0.14
CA THR A 301 -17.03 -13.43 1.33
C THR A 301 -16.59 -14.11 2.63
N ILE A 302 -16.34 -15.42 2.58
CA ILE A 302 -15.87 -16.18 3.75
C ILE A 302 -14.56 -15.64 4.35
N GLN A 303 -13.70 -15.02 3.54
CA GLN A 303 -12.42 -14.48 4.00
C GLN A 303 -12.57 -13.18 4.81
N LEU A 304 -13.74 -12.56 4.80
CA LEU A 304 -14.09 -11.48 5.74
C LEU A 304 -14.43 -12.02 7.15
N LEU A 305 -14.73 -13.31 7.26
CA LEU A 305 -15.23 -13.96 8.48
C LEU A 305 -14.20 -14.92 9.09
N LEU A 306 -13.29 -15.47 8.28
CA LEU A 306 -12.26 -16.37 8.76
C LEU A 306 -11.25 -15.64 9.65
N PRO A 307 -10.70 -16.32 10.67
CA PRO A 307 -9.49 -15.87 11.34
C PRO A 307 -8.35 -15.68 10.35
N ILE A 308 -7.37 -14.87 10.73
CA ILE A 308 -6.12 -14.80 9.98
C ILE A 308 -5.38 -16.14 10.01
N ARG A 309 -4.61 -16.44 8.96
CA ARG A 309 -3.63 -17.52 9.00
C ARG A 309 -2.48 -17.11 9.90
N PHE A 310 -1.86 -18.09 10.58
CA PHE A 310 -0.85 -17.83 11.62
C PHE A 310 -1.41 -17.05 12.82
N HIS A 311 -2.68 -17.30 13.16
CA HIS A 311 -3.29 -16.80 14.39
C HIS A 311 -2.58 -17.38 15.63
N ILE A 312 -2.50 -16.61 16.73
CA ILE A 312 -1.83 -17.04 17.97
C ILE A 312 -2.49 -18.29 18.58
N LEU A 313 -3.81 -18.40 18.45
CA LEU A 313 -4.55 -19.62 18.79
C LEU A 313 -4.48 -20.61 17.61
N GLU A 314 -3.88 -21.76 17.85
CA GLU A 314 -3.65 -22.80 16.85
C GLU A 314 -4.96 -23.31 16.23
N ALA A 315 -6.03 -23.43 17.02
CA ALA A 315 -7.36 -23.80 16.51
C ALA A 315 -7.90 -22.83 15.44
N PHE A 316 -7.64 -21.53 15.62
CA PHE A 316 -8.10 -20.50 14.67
C PHE A 316 -7.25 -20.52 13.40
N SER A 317 -5.93 -20.73 13.54
CA SER A 317 -5.06 -20.95 12.38
C SER A 317 -5.51 -22.20 11.61
N GLY A 318 -5.81 -23.30 12.29
CA GLY A 318 -6.28 -24.54 11.67
C GLY A 318 -7.57 -24.37 10.87
N ILE A 319 -8.51 -23.54 11.34
CA ILE A 319 -9.72 -23.17 10.57
C ILE A 319 -9.33 -22.40 9.30
N ALA A 320 -8.48 -21.39 9.41
CA ALA A 320 -8.04 -20.61 8.26
C ALA A 320 -7.25 -21.47 7.25
N ASP A 321 -6.38 -22.35 7.73
CA ASP A 321 -5.57 -23.27 6.92
C ASP A 321 -6.44 -24.32 6.21
N SER A 322 -7.51 -24.82 6.84
CA SER A 322 -8.45 -25.75 6.21
C SER A 322 -9.11 -25.15 4.95
N TYR A 323 -9.35 -23.83 4.96
CA TYR A 323 -9.87 -23.12 3.79
C TYR A 323 -8.75 -22.72 2.81
N GLY A 324 -7.53 -22.53 3.30
CA GLY A 324 -6.36 -22.17 2.49
C GLY A 324 -5.94 -23.20 1.44
N ILE A 325 -6.39 -24.45 1.55
CA ILE A 325 -6.09 -25.53 0.59
C ILE A 325 -6.81 -25.32 -0.77
N TYR A 326 -7.87 -24.52 -0.80
CA TYR A 326 -8.64 -24.28 -2.02
C TYR A 326 -7.99 -23.24 -2.96
N PRO A 327 -8.16 -23.39 -4.30
CA PRO A 327 -7.54 -22.49 -5.28
C PRO A 327 -7.91 -21.02 -5.07
N HIS A 328 -6.94 -20.12 -5.29
CA HIS A 328 -7.12 -18.66 -5.25
C HIS A 328 -7.58 -18.10 -3.89
N CYS A 329 -7.34 -18.81 -2.79
CA CYS A 329 -7.62 -18.29 -1.44
C CYS A 329 -6.53 -17.32 -0.95
N HIS A 330 -5.29 -17.49 -1.37
CA HIS A 330 -4.15 -16.88 -0.68
C HIS A 330 -4.04 -15.36 -0.75
N VAL A 331 -4.47 -14.74 -1.85
CA VAL A 331 -4.32 -13.29 -2.04
C VAL A 331 -5.33 -12.48 -1.20
N ASN A 332 -6.43 -13.12 -0.82
CA ASN A 332 -7.52 -12.51 -0.05
C ASN A 332 -7.37 -12.71 1.46
N GLU A 333 -6.35 -13.44 1.94
CA GLU A 333 -6.12 -13.63 3.38
C GLU A 333 -5.93 -12.28 4.10
N ALA A 334 -5.38 -11.30 3.40
CA ALA A 334 -5.17 -9.94 3.90
C ALA A 334 -6.48 -9.19 4.24
N VAL A 335 -7.66 -9.66 3.81
CA VAL A 335 -8.93 -8.94 4.05
C VAL A 335 -9.76 -9.46 5.23
N ALA A 336 -9.21 -10.38 6.03
CA ALA A 336 -9.84 -10.77 7.27
C ALA A 336 -10.17 -9.51 8.11
N LEU A 337 -11.37 -9.47 8.68
CA LEU A 337 -11.84 -8.30 9.44
C LEU A 337 -11.44 -8.37 10.92
N GLY A 338 -11.00 -9.55 11.37
CA GLY A 338 -10.96 -9.93 12.78
C GLY A 338 -12.36 -10.11 13.37
N LEU A 339 -12.47 -10.76 14.51
CA LEU A 339 -13.75 -11.13 15.14
C LEU A 339 -14.68 -9.92 15.31
N ILE A 340 -14.16 -8.80 15.81
CA ILE A 340 -14.95 -7.57 16.03
C ILE A 340 -15.46 -7.00 14.69
N GLY A 341 -14.60 -6.99 13.67
CA GLY A 341 -14.98 -6.54 12.33
C GLY A 341 -16.00 -7.47 11.69
N SER A 342 -15.86 -8.79 11.82
CA SER A 342 -16.82 -9.77 11.32
C SER A 342 -18.19 -9.64 11.98
N LEU A 343 -18.25 -9.37 13.30
CA LEU A 343 -19.51 -9.06 13.99
C LEU A 343 -20.16 -7.78 13.44
N GLY A 344 -19.35 -6.75 13.18
CA GLY A 344 -19.81 -5.51 12.55
C GLY A 344 -20.39 -5.77 11.16
N PHE A 345 -19.69 -6.54 10.34
CA PHE A 345 -20.11 -6.92 9.00
C PHE A 345 -21.46 -7.66 9.01
N LEU A 346 -21.58 -8.69 9.85
CA LEU A 346 -22.81 -9.46 9.99
C LEU A 346 -23.96 -8.58 10.52
N SER A 347 -23.69 -7.66 11.45
CA SER A 347 -24.70 -6.74 11.96
C SER A 347 -25.29 -5.83 10.87
N LEU A 348 -24.48 -5.41 9.89
CA LEU A 348 -24.95 -4.63 8.74
C LEU A 348 -25.84 -5.47 7.82
N LEU A 349 -25.49 -6.73 7.57
CA LEU A 349 -26.34 -7.64 6.78
C LEU A 349 -27.69 -7.89 7.47
N VAL A 350 -27.68 -8.13 8.79
CA VAL A 350 -28.89 -8.26 9.60
C VAL A 350 -29.76 -7.01 9.52
N TRP A 351 -29.15 -5.81 9.58
CA TRP A 351 -29.88 -4.55 9.44
C TRP A 351 -30.58 -4.42 8.09
N GLN A 352 -29.97 -4.92 7.03
CA GLN A 352 -30.54 -4.87 5.68
C GLN A 352 -31.77 -5.78 5.55
N ILE A 353 -31.78 -6.93 6.23
CA ILE A 353 -32.88 -7.90 6.22
C ILE A 353 -34.00 -7.45 7.17
N PHE A 354 -33.64 -6.92 8.33
CA PHE A 354 -34.56 -6.50 9.39
C PHE A 354 -34.44 -4.98 9.63
N PRO A 355 -34.96 -4.15 8.71
CA PRO A 355 -34.85 -2.70 8.82
C PRO A 355 -35.55 -2.22 10.09
N ARG A 356 -34.83 -1.44 10.89
CA ARG A 356 -35.37 -0.79 12.09
C ARG A 356 -35.96 0.59 11.75
N PRO A 357 -36.94 1.08 12.53
CA PRO A 357 -37.39 2.45 12.42
C PRO A 357 -36.22 3.42 12.63
N ILE A 358 -36.21 4.48 11.82
CA ILE A 358 -35.18 5.51 11.88
C ILE A 358 -35.59 6.50 12.96
N GLU A 359 -34.95 6.45 14.12
CA GLU A 359 -35.27 7.33 15.25
C GLU A 359 -34.38 8.58 15.27
N ASN A 360 -33.13 8.45 14.82
CA ASN A 360 -32.17 9.55 14.86
C ASN A 360 -31.25 9.58 13.62
N SER A 361 -30.43 10.63 13.53
CA SER A 361 -29.46 10.81 12.43
C SER A 361 -28.39 9.72 12.37
N LEU A 362 -28.08 9.06 13.48
CA LEU A 362 -27.10 7.98 13.54
C LEU A 362 -27.66 6.70 12.88
N ASP A 363 -28.95 6.39 13.08
CA ASP A 363 -29.64 5.27 12.41
C ASP A 363 -29.65 5.46 10.88
N GLN A 364 -29.85 6.70 10.39
CA GLN A 364 -29.77 7.00 8.95
C GLN A 364 -28.37 6.71 8.38
N LYS A 365 -27.32 7.03 9.14
CA LYS A 365 -25.93 6.77 8.73
C LYS A 365 -25.64 5.27 8.68
N VAL A 366 -26.13 4.50 9.66
CA VAL A 366 -25.98 3.04 9.64
C VAL A 366 -26.71 2.44 8.45
N LEU A 367 -27.91 2.93 8.10
CA LEU A 367 -28.62 2.47 6.91
C LEU A 367 -27.85 2.76 5.61
N LEU A 368 -27.23 3.94 5.49
CA LEU A 368 -26.36 4.27 4.35
C LEU A 368 -25.18 3.29 4.28
N VAL A 369 -24.47 3.09 5.39
CA VAL A 369 -23.30 2.20 5.47
C VAL A 369 -23.70 0.75 5.20
N SER A 370 -24.85 0.29 5.68
CA SER A 370 -25.41 -1.05 5.39
C SER A 370 -25.60 -1.28 3.89
N LYS A 371 -26.19 -0.30 3.18
CA LYS A 371 -26.38 -0.37 1.73
C LYS A 371 -25.04 -0.35 0.98
N LEU A 372 -24.11 0.52 1.38
CA LEU A 372 -22.76 0.57 0.78
C LEU A 372 -21.99 -0.72 1.02
N ASN A 373 -22.15 -1.34 2.19
CA ASN A 373 -21.55 -2.63 2.54
C ASN A 373 -22.05 -3.75 1.61
N LEU A 374 -23.37 -3.85 1.44
CA LEU A 374 -23.95 -4.84 0.52
C LEU A 374 -23.51 -4.61 -0.93
N LEU A 375 -23.53 -3.35 -1.40
CA LEU A 375 -23.06 -3.02 -2.75
C LEU A 375 -21.59 -3.37 -2.96
N SER A 376 -20.73 -3.05 -1.98
CA SER A 376 -19.30 -3.37 -2.05
C SER A 376 -19.07 -4.88 -2.12
N LEU A 377 -19.85 -5.65 -1.34
CA LEU A 377 -19.81 -7.12 -1.38
C LEU A 377 -20.22 -7.66 -2.75
N LEU A 378 -21.36 -7.22 -3.29
CA LEU A 378 -21.88 -7.67 -4.59
C LEU A 378 -20.96 -7.27 -5.76
N CYS A 379 -20.33 -6.10 -5.69
CA CYS A 379 -19.43 -5.64 -6.73
C CYS A 379 -18.09 -6.37 -6.72
N ALA A 380 -17.49 -6.58 -5.55
CA ALA A 380 -16.13 -7.12 -5.47
C ALA A 380 -16.03 -8.63 -5.35
N SER A 381 -17.14 -9.32 -5.05
CA SER A 381 -17.13 -10.79 -4.98
C SER A 381 -16.69 -11.40 -6.33
N ILE A 382 -16.11 -12.60 -6.29
CA ILE A 382 -15.86 -13.40 -7.49
C ILE A 382 -17.17 -13.53 -8.29
N GLY A 383 -17.13 -13.28 -9.61
CA GLY A 383 -18.32 -13.15 -10.47
C GLY A 383 -19.15 -11.88 -10.27
N GLY A 384 -18.67 -10.90 -9.50
CA GLY A 384 -19.39 -9.68 -9.13
C GLY A 384 -19.41 -8.59 -10.21
N PHE A 385 -20.08 -7.47 -9.92
CA PHE A 385 -20.25 -6.37 -10.89
C PHE A 385 -18.93 -5.72 -11.34
N PHE A 386 -17.85 -5.81 -10.56
CA PHE A 386 -16.54 -5.33 -11.02
C PHE A 386 -15.94 -6.24 -12.12
N THR A 387 -16.23 -7.54 -12.11
CA THR A 387 -15.88 -8.42 -13.24
C THR A 387 -16.68 -8.02 -14.49
N VAL A 388 -17.99 -7.77 -14.35
CA VAL A 388 -18.83 -7.31 -15.48
C VAL A 388 -18.27 -6.02 -16.09
N PHE A 389 -17.92 -5.04 -15.26
CA PHE A 389 -17.26 -3.82 -15.71
C PHE A 389 -15.93 -4.11 -16.43
N SER A 390 -15.10 -4.99 -15.87
CA SER A 390 -13.80 -5.35 -16.44
C SER A 390 -13.91 -6.08 -17.77
N PHE A 391 -14.96 -6.90 -17.95
CA PHE A 391 -15.22 -7.68 -19.16
C PHE A 391 -15.77 -6.81 -20.30
N PHE A 392 -16.75 -5.94 -20.02
CA PHE A 392 -17.43 -5.17 -21.07
C PHE A 392 -16.80 -3.79 -21.34
N LEU A 393 -16.11 -3.20 -20.38
CA LEU A 393 -15.62 -1.82 -20.49
C LEU A 393 -14.09 -1.76 -20.50
N TYR A 394 -13.45 -2.00 -19.36
CA TYR A 394 -11.98 -1.87 -19.28
C TYR A 394 -11.41 -2.61 -18.06
N PRO A 395 -10.50 -3.59 -18.24
CA PRO A 395 -9.93 -4.41 -17.17
C PRO A 395 -8.80 -3.67 -16.41
N PHE A 396 -9.11 -2.48 -15.90
CA PHE A 396 -8.10 -1.64 -15.23
C PHE A 396 -7.74 -2.12 -13.84
N LEU A 397 -8.75 -2.55 -13.06
CA LEU A 397 -8.57 -2.96 -11.67
C LEU A 397 -8.71 -4.47 -11.56
N ARG A 398 -7.61 -5.09 -11.13
CA ARG A 398 -7.49 -6.54 -11.05
C ARG A 398 -7.85 -7.07 -9.67
N ALA A 399 -7.38 -6.40 -8.61
CA ALA A 399 -7.47 -6.87 -7.23
C ALA A 399 -8.70 -6.32 -6.49
N ASN A 400 -9.88 -6.82 -6.84
CA ASN A 400 -11.16 -6.35 -6.31
C ASN A 400 -11.35 -6.63 -4.81
N TYR A 401 -10.68 -7.64 -4.27
CA TYR A 401 -10.70 -7.92 -2.83
C TYR A 401 -10.30 -6.73 -1.97
N ARG A 402 -9.51 -5.78 -2.49
CA ARG A 402 -9.04 -4.60 -1.77
C ARG A 402 -10.18 -3.67 -1.31
N VAL A 403 -11.40 -3.80 -1.86
CA VAL A 403 -12.59 -3.15 -1.29
C VAL A 403 -12.87 -3.62 0.15
N GLY A 404 -12.33 -4.78 0.55
CA GLY A 404 -12.46 -5.35 1.90
C GLY A 404 -12.08 -4.37 3.02
N ILE A 405 -11.20 -3.41 2.77
CA ILE A 405 -10.83 -2.38 3.76
C ILE A 405 -11.96 -1.36 3.95
N TYR A 406 -12.71 -1.02 2.89
CA TYR A 406 -13.93 -0.21 3.02
C TYR A 406 -14.99 -0.99 3.80
N ILE A 407 -15.17 -2.28 3.50
CA ILE A 407 -16.05 -3.19 4.25
C ILE A 407 -15.64 -3.24 5.74
N ALA A 408 -14.34 -3.31 6.03
CA ALA A 408 -13.82 -3.27 7.39
C ALA A 408 -14.19 -1.96 8.09
N PHE A 409 -14.04 -0.83 7.41
CA PHE A 409 -14.41 0.48 7.97
C PHE A 409 -15.92 0.60 8.22
N PHE A 410 -16.75 0.10 7.30
CA PHE A 410 -18.21 0.03 7.48
C PHE A 410 -18.58 -0.79 8.71
N SER A 411 -17.93 -1.94 8.84
CA SER A 411 -18.15 -2.87 9.94
C SER A 411 -17.75 -2.25 11.27
N LEU A 412 -16.61 -1.56 11.35
CA LEU A 412 -16.17 -0.87 12.56
C LEU A 412 -17.03 0.37 12.87
N PHE A 413 -17.62 1.01 11.87
CA PHE A 413 -18.65 2.03 12.08
C PHE A 413 -19.92 1.44 12.70
N ALA A 414 -20.35 0.26 12.25
CA ALA A 414 -21.46 -0.46 12.87
C ALA A 414 -21.15 -0.85 14.32
N ILE A 415 -19.95 -1.32 14.61
CA ILE A 415 -19.50 -1.59 15.99
C ILE A 415 -19.49 -0.33 16.84
N ALA A 416 -18.96 0.79 16.32
CA ALA A 416 -18.95 2.06 17.04
C ALA A 416 -20.38 2.51 17.39
N PHE A 417 -21.30 2.36 16.44
CA PHE A 417 -22.72 2.62 16.65
C PHE A 417 -23.33 1.72 17.75
N LEU A 418 -23.09 0.41 17.68
CA LEU A 418 -23.61 -0.54 18.66
C LEU A 418 -23.05 -0.27 20.06
N LEU A 419 -21.76 0.09 20.17
CA LEU A 419 -21.13 0.47 21.43
C LEU A 419 -21.69 1.78 21.99
N GLU A 420 -22.00 2.78 21.16
CA GLU A 420 -22.67 4.00 21.62
C GLU A 420 -24.07 3.73 22.15
N LYS A 421 -24.85 2.86 21.49
CA LYS A 421 -26.16 2.43 22.02
C LYS A 421 -26.00 1.60 23.30
N TRP A 422 -25.04 0.68 23.34
CA TRP A 422 -24.87 -0.20 24.50
C TRP A 422 -24.39 0.55 25.74
N LYS A 423 -23.58 1.60 25.56
CA LYS A 423 -23.14 2.51 26.62
C LYS A 423 -24.30 3.13 27.40
N THR A 424 -25.47 3.28 26.80
CA THR A 424 -26.65 3.86 27.48
C THR A 424 -27.49 2.84 28.25
N CYS A 425 -27.16 1.53 28.21
CA CYS A 425 -27.84 0.53 29.01
C CYS A 425 -27.56 0.72 30.52
N SER A 426 -28.50 0.27 31.36
CA SER A 426 -28.49 0.48 32.83
C SER A 426 -27.18 0.06 33.49
N PHE A 427 -26.65 -1.11 33.13
CA PHE A 427 -25.38 -1.61 33.65
C PHE A 427 -24.21 -0.63 33.42
N TRP A 428 -24.04 -0.13 32.21
CA TRP A 428 -22.93 0.78 31.87
C TRP A 428 -23.16 2.20 32.40
N GLN A 429 -24.41 2.62 32.57
CA GLN A 429 -24.71 3.88 33.27
C GLN A 429 -24.30 3.80 34.74
N GLN A 430 -24.59 2.68 35.41
CA GLN A 430 -24.18 2.41 36.80
C GLN A 430 -22.66 2.27 36.93
N HIS A 431 -22.02 1.58 35.99
CA HIS A 431 -20.58 1.29 35.99
C HIS A 431 -19.79 2.10 34.97
N LYS A 432 -20.13 3.38 34.77
CA LYS A 432 -19.55 4.23 33.71
C LYS A 432 -18.02 4.34 33.70
N LYS A 433 -17.36 4.12 34.85
CA LYS A 433 -15.88 4.12 34.97
C LYS A 433 -15.24 2.85 34.40
N LEU A 434 -15.98 1.74 34.30
CA LEU A 434 -15.50 0.47 33.77
C LEU A 434 -15.58 0.41 32.23
N PHE A 435 -16.45 1.21 31.61
CA PHE A 435 -16.64 1.19 30.15
C PHE A 435 -15.35 1.51 29.36
N PRO A 436 -14.53 2.52 29.72
CA PRO A 436 -13.24 2.72 29.07
C PRO A 436 -12.26 1.55 29.24
N VAL A 437 -12.27 0.87 30.40
CA VAL A 437 -11.43 -0.30 30.67
C VAL A 437 -11.86 -1.46 29.76
N PHE A 438 -13.17 -1.68 29.62
CA PHE A 438 -13.72 -2.65 28.68
C PHE A 438 -13.30 -2.37 27.23
N LEU A 439 -13.39 -1.11 26.78
CA LEU A 439 -12.94 -0.72 25.43
C LEU A 439 -11.43 -0.91 25.23
N PHE A 440 -10.63 -0.68 26.27
CA PHE A 440 -9.20 -0.97 26.23
C PHE A 440 -8.93 -2.46 26.00
N PHE A 441 -9.61 -3.35 26.74
CA PHE A 441 -9.50 -4.79 26.52
C PHE A 441 -9.98 -5.22 25.13
N ILE A 442 -11.10 -4.68 24.63
CA ILE A 442 -11.56 -4.92 23.25
C ILE A 442 -10.49 -4.51 22.25
N THR A 443 -9.85 -3.36 22.45
CA THR A 443 -8.80 -2.85 21.56
C THR A 443 -7.61 -3.80 21.54
N ILE A 444 -7.08 -4.17 22.71
CA ILE A 444 -5.90 -5.05 22.80
C ILE A 444 -6.21 -6.45 22.27
N LEU A 445 -7.32 -7.07 22.69
CA LEU A 445 -7.69 -8.41 22.24
C LEU A 445 -8.02 -8.43 20.74
N GLY A 446 -8.70 -7.40 20.24
CA GLY A 446 -8.98 -7.27 18.80
C GLY A 446 -7.72 -7.07 17.97
N THR A 447 -6.75 -6.30 18.45
CA THR A 447 -5.45 -6.16 17.78
C THR A 447 -4.67 -7.48 17.78
N ILE A 448 -4.72 -8.26 18.87
CA ILE A 448 -4.10 -9.59 18.95
C ILE A 448 -4.74 -10.56 17.95
N ASP A 449 -6.08 -10.58 17.89
CA ASP A 449 -6.89 -11.38 16.95
C ASP A 449 -6.58 -11.05 15.47
N GLN A 450 -6.31 -9.78 15.15
CA GLN A 450 -6.07 -9.31 13.79
C GLN A 450 -4.64 -9.56 13.26
N ASN A 451 -3.63 -9.76 14.11
CA ASN A 451 -2.22 -9.65 13.66
C ASN A 451 -1.41 -10.94 13.80
N GLY A 452 -1.76 -11.82 14.76
CA GLY A 452 -1.15 -13.15 14.85
C GLY A 452 0.37 -13.13 14.97
N THR A 453 1.04 -14.20 14.53
CA THR A 453 2.51 -14.28 14.52
C THR A 453 3.14 -13.72 13.24
N LEU A 454 2.36 -13.55 12.17
CA LEU A 454 2.83 -12.99 10.89
C LEU A 454 3.23 -11.51 11.01
N ALA A 455 2.74 -10.83 12.05
CA ALA A 455 3.10 -9.45 12.37
C ALA A 455 4.60 -9.20 12.52
N VAL A 456 5.38 -10.21 12.92
CA VAL A 456 6.80 -10.05 13.19
C VAL A 456 7.61 -10.43 11.94
N PRO A 457 8.32 -9.48 11.32
CA PRO A 457 9.23 -9.80 10.22
C PRO A 457 10.35 -10.76 10.65
N GLU A 458 10.91 -11.51 9.69
CA GLU A 458 12.05 -12.40 9.93
C GLU A 458 13.37 -11.62 10.06
N TYR A 459 13.47 -10.73 11.05
CA TYR A 459 14.54 -9.75 11.20
C TYR A 459 15.95 -10.33 11.06
N ARG A 460 16.22 -11.47 11.72
CA ARG A 460 17.55 -12.10 11.66
C ARG A 460 17.94 -12.54 10.25
N LYS A 461 17.00 -13.13 9.50
CA LYS A 461 17.26 -13.57 8.12
C LYS A 461 17.42 -12.37 7.18
N ILE A 462 16.56 -11.37 7.32
CA ILE A 462 16.63 -10.12 6.56
C ILE A 462 17.96 -9.40 6.82
N GLN A 463 18.36 -9.26 8.08
CA GLN A 463 19.62 -8.64 8.46
C GLN A 463 20.82 -9.40 7.90
N ALA A 464 20.86 -10.73 8.04
CA ALA A 464 21.94 -11.54 7.50
C ALA A 464 22.09 -11.39 5.98
N ALA A 465 20.97 -11.45 5.23
CA ALA A 465 20.98 -11.26 3.79
C ALA A 465 21.38 -9.83 3.38
N TYR A 466 20.82 -8.83 4.06
CA TYR A 466 21.11 -7.42 3.79
C TYR A 466 22.61 -7.11 4.02
N CYS A 467 23.18 -7.60 5.12
CA CYS A 467 24.60 -7.43 5.42
C CYS A 467 25.50 -8.17 4.42
N ASN A 468 25.20 -9.42 4.07
CA ASN A 468 25.96 -10.17 3.07
C ASN A 468 26.01 -9.42 1.72
N HIS A 469 24.87 -8.90 1.26
CA HIS A 469 24.81 -8.11 0.04
C HIS A 469 25.56 -6.79 0.18
N LYS A 470 25.39 -6.08 1.30
CA LYS A 470 26.09 -4.82 1.57
C LYS A 470 27.60 -4.99 1.51
N ASP A 471 28.13 -6.03 2.16
CA ASP A 471 29.57 -6.30 2.21
C ASP A 471 30.11 -6.60 0.81
N TYR A 472 29.45 -7.48 0.06
CA TYR A 472 29.84 -7.81 -1.32
C TYR A 472 29.84 -6.59 -2.26
N PHE A 473 28.73 -5.85 -2.30
CA PHE A 473 28.57 -4.74 -3.25
C PHE A 473 29.39 -3.50 -2.88
N SER A 474 29.65 -3.27 -1.58
CA SER A 474 30.56 -2.21 -1.14
C SER A 474 31.99 -2.52 -1.58
N SER A 475 32.47 -3.75 -1.38
CA SER A 475 33.80 -4.16 -1.85
C SER A 475 33.91 -4.14 -3.38
N LEU A 476 32.86 -4.55 -4.10
CA LEU A 476 32.87 -4.48 -5.57
C LEU A 476 32.94 -3.04 -6.08
N GLU A 477 32.25 -2.11 -5.43
CA GLU A 477 32.26 -0.69 -5.79
C GLU A 477 33.65 -0.05 -5.64
N GLU A 478 34.47 -0.51 -4.69
CA GLU A 478 35.86 -0.02 -4.52
C GLU A 478 36.80 -0.52 -5.63
N LEU A 479 36.49 -1.66 -6.26
CA LEU A 479 37.31 -2.26 -7.33
C LEU A 479 37.06 -1.66 -8.71
N LEU A 480 35.96 -0.91 -8.89
CA LEU A 480 35.54 -0.36 -10.17
C LEU A 480 35.62 1.18 -10.17
N PRO A 481 36.01 1.81 -11.30
CA PRO A 481 35.95 3.25 -11.43
C PRO A 481 34.55 3.82 -11.17
N LYS A 482 34.50 5.08 -10.71
CA LYS A 482 33.25 5.81 -10.50
C LYS A 482 32.48 5.91 -11.82
N GLY A 483 31.17 5.62 -11.78
CA GLY A 483 30.31 5.69 -12.96
C GLY A 483 30.43 4.50 -13.92
N SER A 484 31.21 3.47 -13.58
CA SER A 484 31.28 2.23 -14.36
C SER A 484 29.90 1.61 -14.58
N LEU A 485 29.63 1.21 -15.83
CA LEU A 485 28.43 0.46 -16.19
C LEU A 485 28.68 -1.03 -15.92
N VAL A 486 27.76 -1.67 -15.20
CA VAL A 486 27.82 -3.09 -14.87
C VAL A 486 26.61 -3.80 -15.48
N PHE A 487 26.88 -4.78 -16.34
CA PHE A 487 25.85 -5.59 -16.98
C PHE A 487 25.43 -6.72 -16.05
N GLN A 488 24.12 -6.93 -15.89
CA GLN A 488 23.55 -7.97 -15.04
C GLN A 488 23.08 -9.16 -15.88
N LEU A 489 23.55 -10.36 -15.52
CA LEU A 489 23.16 -11.63 -16.13
C LEU A 489 22.50 -12.55 -15.07
N PRO A 490 21.35 -13.20 -15.35
CA PRO A 490 20.60 -13.17 -16.61
C PRO A 490 19.83 -11.86 -16.81
N TYR A 491 19.35 -11.63 -18.04
CA TYR A 491 18.36 -10.58 -18.30
C TYR A 491 17.07 -10.86 -17.53
N ALA A 492 16.53 -9.84 -16.87
CA ALA A 492 15.18 -9.83 -16.32
C ALA A 492 14.42 -8.60 -16.83
N SER A 493 13.16 -8.79 -17.22
CA SER A 493 12.32 -7.70 -17.72
C SER A 493 11.85 -6.79 -16.58
N PHE A 494 11.72 -5.50 -16.86
CA PHE A 494 11.15 -4.51 -15.96
C PHE A 494 10.15 -3.64 -16.73
N PRO A 495 8.99 -3.25 -16.15
CA PRO A 495 8.39 -3.69 -14.90
C PRO A 495 7.56 -4.98 -15.07
N GLU A 496 7.14 -5.57 -13.94
CA GLU A 496 6.26 -6.75 -13.87
C GLU A 496 6.75 -7.93 -14.73
N GLY A 497 8.07 -8.20 -14.77
CA GLY A 497 8.70 -9.23 -15.60
C GLY A 497 8.57 -10.67 -15.10
N GLY A 498 8.07 -10.87 -13.88
CA GLY A 498 8.02 -12.17 -13.22
C GLY A 498 9.37 -12.63 -12.68
N ASP A 499 9.40 -13.86 -12.17
CA ASP A 499 10.59 -14.49 -11.60
C ASP A 499 11.46 -15.09 -12.71
N VAL A 500 12.79 -14.98 -12.59
CA VAL A 500 13.76 -15.60 -13.49
C VAL A 500 14.47 -16.72 -12.74
N HIS A 501 14.05 -17.96 -12.99
CA HIS A 501 14.48 -19.13 -12.21
C HIS A 501 14.25 -18.93 -10.70
N ARG A 502 15.32 -18.72 -9.91
CA ARG A 502 15.24 -18.48 -8.46
C ARG A 502 15.34 -16.99 -8.10
N ILE A 503 15.61 -16.11 -9.07
CA ILE A 503 15.62 -14.65 -8.87
C ILE A 503 14.17 -14.18 -8.87
N GLN A 504 13.69 -13.70 -7.73
CA GLN A 504 12.34 -13.15 -7.64
C GLN A 504 12.25 -11.79 -8.32
N MET A 505 11.04 -11.42 -8.73
CA MET A 505 10.79 -10.11 -9.35
C MET A 505 11.39 -8.95 -8.53
N TYR A 506 12.07 -8.02 -9.20
CA TYR A 506 12.76 -6.87 -8.61
C TYR A 506 13.97 -7.16 -7.69
N GLU A 507 14.41 -8.42 -7.51
CA GLU A 507 15.70 -8.72 -6.86
C GLU A 507 16.90 -8.11 -7.57
N GLN A 508 16.79 -7.87 -8.88
CA GLN A 508 17.85 -7.23 -9.64
C GLN A 508 18.09 -5.75 -9.30
N PHE A 509 17.29 -5.14 -8.40
CA PHE A 509 17.63 -3.85 -7.77
C PHE A 509 18.64 -3.98 -6.63
N ILE A 510 18.89 -5.18 -6.08
CA ILE A 510 19.82 -5.40 -4.95
C ILE A 510 21.18 -4.73 -5.15
N PRO A 511 21.85 -4.84 -6.32
CA PRO A 511 23.13 -4.18 -6.53
C PRO A 511 23.02 -2.65 -6.41
N PHE A 512 21.98 -2.06 -7.00
CA PHE A 512 21.69 -0.64 -6.87
C PHE A 512 21.43 -0.26 -5.41
N LEU A 513 20.75 -1.09 -4.61
CA LEU A 513 20.45 -0.81 -3.20
C LEU A 513 21.71 -0.71 -2.33
N HIS A 514 22.82 -1.31 -2.73
CA HIS A 514 24.05 -1.37 -1.91
C HIS A 514 25.24 -0.57 -2.46
N THR A 515 25.17 0.01 -3.66
CA THR A 515 26.24 0.86 -4.23
C THR A 515 25.83 2.33 -4.35
N LYS A 516 26.76 3.25 -4.54
CA LYS A 516 26.50 4.71 -4.64
C LYS A 516 26.90 5.35 -5.98
N GLN A 517 27.77 4.70 -6.74
CA GLN A 517 28.51 5.28 -7.87
C GLN A 517 28.45 4.41 -9.13
N LEU A 518 28.21 3.10 -8.98
CA LEU A 518 28.03 2.19 -10.12
C LEU A 518 26.66 2.39 -10.78
N LYS A 519 26.60 2.13 -12.09
CA LYS A 519 25.38 2.13 -12.90
C LYS A 519 25.06 0.71 -13.35
N TRP A 520 23.80 0.31 -13.24
CA TRP A 520 23.35 -1.06 -13.41
C TRP A 520 22.43 -1.19 -14.61
N SER A 521 22.55 -2.29 -15.36
CA SER A 521 21.74 -2.51 -16.57
C SER A 521 20.26 -2.78 -16.28
N TYR A 522 19.91 -3.30 -15.10
CA TYR A 522 18.52 -3.55 -14.73
C TYR A 522 17.71 -2.27 -14.56
N GLY A 523 16.41 -2.33 -14.88
CA GLY A 523 15.50 -1.19 -14.83
C GLY A 523 15.22 -0.55 -16.20
N ALA A 524 15.71 -1.12 -17.30
CA ALA A 524 15.23 -0.72 -18.62
C ALA A 524 13.75 -1.09 -18.77
N VAL A 525 12.91 -0.12 -19.16
CA VAL A 525 11.47 -0.35 -19.31
C VAL A 525 11.20 -1.20 -20.55
N LYS A 526 10.42 -2.27 -20.38
CA LYS A 526 10.19 -3.23 -21.44
C LYS A 526 9.55 -2.64 -22.67
N ASN A 527 9.92 -3.19 -23.81
CA ASN A 527 9.54 -2.70 -25.14
C ASN A 527 10.18 -1.36 -25.52
N ARG A 528 11.07 -0.79 -24.69
CA ARG A 528 11.97 0.31 -25.10
C ARG A 528 13.23 -0.27 -25.75
N GLU A 529 13.90 0.56 -26.55
CA GLU A 529 15.12 0.20 -27.28
C GLU A 529 16.20 -0.44 -26.39
N ILE A 530 16.45 0.14 -25.20
CA ILE A 530 17.45 -0.38 -24.26
C ILE A 530 17.05 -1.78 -23.75
N ASP A 531 15.77 -2.01 -23.44
CA ASP A 531 15.30 -3.32 -22.97
C ASP A 531 15.44 -4.39 -24.05
N ILE A 532 15.02 -4.06 -25.28
CA ILE A 532 15.16 -4.95 -26.45
C ILE A 532 16.63 -5.31 -26.64
N TRP A 533 17.52 -4.32 -26.60
CA TRP A 533 18.96 -4.53 -26.71
C TRP A 533 19.52 -5.41 -25.57
N LEU A 534 19.13 -5.16 -24.31
CA LEU A 534 19.55 -5.97 -23.17
C LEU A 534 19.08 -7.42 -23.28
N LYS A 535 17.87 -7.65 -23.81
CA LYS A 535 17.33 -8.98 -24.08
C LYS A 535 18.13 -9.70 -25.16
N GLU A 536 18.40 -9.02 -26.27
CA GLU A 536 19.17 -9.59 -27.40
C GLU A 536 20.61 -9.91 -27.02
N ILE A 537 21.31 -8.97 -26.37
CA ILE A 537 22.72 -9.18 -25.97
C ILE A 537 22.86 -10.34 -24.97
N SER A 538 21.88 -10.54 -24.09
CA SER A 538 21.86 -11.66 -23.13
C SER A 538 21.77 -13.05 -23.79
N GLN A 539 21.35 -13.11 -25.05
CA GLN A 539 21.20 -14.35 -25.82
C GLN A 539 22.42 -14.66 -26.72
N LYS A 540 23.38 -13.73 -26.83
CA LYS A 540 24.59 -13.92 -27.64
C LYS A 540 25.59 -14.85 -26.94
N ASP A 541 26.50 -15.44 -27.73
CA ASP A 541 27.66 -16.12 -27.17
C ASP A 541 28.54 -15.14 -26.37
N ILE A 542 29.29 -15.65 -25.39
CA ILE A 542 30.05 -14.83 -24.44
C ILE A 542 31.09 -13.94 -25.12
N LEU A 543 31.71 -14.38 -26.23
CA LEU A 543 32.67 -13.55 -26.97
C LEU A 543 31.97 -12.36 -27.64
N SER A 544 30.86 -12.60 -28.33
CA SER A 544 30.08 -11.53 -28.97
C SER A 544 29.47 -10.57 -27.95
N MET A 545 28.93 -11.11 -26.85
CA MET A 545 28.38 -10.35 -25.74
C MET A 545 29.43 -9.40 -25.15
N THR A 546 30.60 -9.91 -24.78
CA THR A 546 31.67 -9.12 -24.14
C THR A 546 32.18 -8.00 -25.04
N LYS A 547 32.38 -8.27 -26.33
CA LYS A 547 32.79 -7.25 -27.33
C LYS A 547 31.77 -6.12 -27.44
N GLU A 548 30.49 -6.44 -27.49
CA GLU A 548 29.44 -5.43 -27.63
C GLU A 548 29.19 -4.66 -26.33
N LEU A 549 29.31 -5.32 -25.17
CA LEU A 549 29.28 -4.65 -23.88
C LEU A 549 30.43 -3.63 -23.77
N ASN A 550 31.65 -4.00 -24.19
CA ASN A 550 32.78 -3.08 -24.26
C ASN A 550 32.51 -1.88 -25.16
N SER A 551 31.96 -2.10 -26.36
CA SER A 551 31.66 -1.01 -27.30
C SER A 551 30.59 -0.04 -26.78
N LYS A 552 29.74 -0.49 -25.86
CA LYS A 552 28.75 0.34 -25.13
C LYS A 552 29.29 0.91 -23.80
N GLY A 553 30.56 0.70 -23.47
CA GLY A 553 31.23 1.28 -22.30
C GLY A 553 31.02 0.51 -21.00
N PHE A 554 30.58 -0.75 -21.05
CA PHE A 554 30.49 -1.60 -19.85
C PHE A 554 31.86 -1.98 -19.34
N SER A 555 32.03 -1.90 -18.01
CA SER A 555 33.29 -2.21 -17.33
C SER A 555 33.30 -3.59 -16.69
N ALA A 556 32.13 -4.18 -16.45
CA ALA A 556 32.01 -5.47 -15.77
C ALA A 556 30.71 -6.20 -16.10
N ILE A 557 30.72 -7.53 -15.90
CA ILE A 557 29.55 -8.40 -15.91
C ILE A 557 29.35 -8.95 -14.49
N LEU A 558 28.18 -8.70 -13.91
CA LEU A 558 27.68 -9.33 -12.69
C LEU A 558 26.79 -10.52 -13.07
N ILE A 559 27.17 -11.71 -12.62
CA ILE A 559 26.40 -12.94 -12.79
C ILE A 559 25.68 -13.25 -11.49
N ASP A 560 24.35 -13.35 -11.53
CA ASP A 560 23.53 -13.90 -10.46
C ASP A 560 23.21 -15.37 -10.77
N THR A 561 23.91 -16.26 -10.07
CA THR A 561 23.84 -17.72 -10.29
C THR A 561 22.47 -18.31 -10.02
N TYR A 562 21.61 -17.62 -9.26
CA TYR A 562 20.23 -18.06 -9.00
C TYR A 562 19.35 -17.97 -10.24
N GLY A 563 19.73 -17.15 -11.20
CA GLY A 563 19.03 -16.95 -12.46
C GLY A 563 19.47 -17.91 -13.57
N ILE A 564 20.43 -18.80 -13.34
CA ILE A 564 21.07 -19.60 -14.39
C ILE A 564 21.09 -21.07 -13.97
N LYS A 565 20.72 -21.98 -14.88
CA LYS A 565 20.84 -23.41 -14.64
C LYS A 565 22.32 -23.79 -14.50
N LYS A 566 22.63 -24.75 -13.64
CA LYS A 566 24.01 -25.14 -13.33
C LYS A 566 24.87 -25.44 -14.57
N MET A 567 24.35 -26.20 -15.53
CA MET A 567 25.07 -26.54 -16.77
C MET A 567 25.41 -25.30 -17.60
N ASP A 568 24.46 -24.37 -17.73
CA ASP A 568 24.65 -23.12 -18.46
C ASP A 568 25.66 -22.21 -17.73
N LEU A 569 25.61 -22.17 -16.39
CA LEU A 569 26.55 -21.43 -15.56
C LEU A 569 27.99 -21.96 -15.74
N ASP A 570 28.19 -23.27 -15.72
CA ASP A 570 29.50 -23.89 -15.90
C ASP A 570 30.08 -23.56 -17.30
N ASN A 571 29.24 -23.57 -18.33
CA ASN A 571 29.60 -23.16 -19.68
C ASN A 571 30.00 -21.67 -19.75
N ILE A 572 29.18 -20.78 -19.18
CA ILE A 572 29.46 -19.34 -19.10
C ILE A 572 30.79 -19.08 -18.39
N LEU A 573 31.01 -19.68 -17.22
CA LEU A 573 32.25 -19.52 -16.45
C LEU A 573 33.47 -20.09 -17.18
N SER A 574 33.32 -21.20 -17.90
CA SER A 574 34.37 -21.76 -18.77
C SER A 574 34.74 -20.79 -19.88
N ASP A 575 33.75 -20.22 -20.58
CA ASP A 575 34.01 -19.34 -21.71
C ASP A 575 34.58 -17.99 -21.27
N LEU A 576 34.12 -17.42 -20.15
CA LEU A 576 34.73 -16.22 -19.55
C LEU A 576 36.21 -16.45 -19.17
N LYS A 577 36.55 -17.65 -18.68
CA LYS A 577 37.93 -18.06 -18.41
C LYS A 577 38.75 -18.20 -19.68
N LYS A 578 38.20 -18.77 -20.76
CA LYS A 578 38.88 -18.84 -22.07
C LYS A 578 39.20 -17.45 -22.64
N LEU A 579 38.31 -16.49 -22.40
CA LEU A 579 38.53 -15.08 -22.76
C LEU A 579 39.52 -14.35 -21.84
N SER A 580 40.06 -15.02 -20.83
CA SER A 580 41.01 -14.45 -19.85
C SER A 580 40.48 -13.19 -19.15
N LEU A 581 39.16 -13.10 -18.95
CA LEU A 581 38.56 -11.97 -18.23
C LEU A 581 38.91 -12.05 -16.73
N PRO A 582 39.41 -10.97 -16.12
CA PRO A 582 39.75 -10.97 -14.69
C PRO A 582 38.51 -11.18 -13.82
N LEU A 583 38.58 -12.18 -12.93
CA LEU A 583 37.61 -12.34 -11.85
C LEU A 583 37.84 -11.22 -10.82
N LEU A 584 36.82 -10.40 -10.56
CA LEU A 584 36.91 -9.29 -9.60
C LEU A 584 36.51 -9.72 -8.19
N ALA A 585 35.36 -10.39 -8.07
CA ALA A 585 34.79 -10.75 -6.77
C ALA A 585 33.84 -11.93 -6.88
N ILE A 586 33.72 -12.68 -5.79
CA ILE A 586 32.70 -13.72 -5.57
C ILE A 586 32.10 -13.47 -4.18
N SER A 587 30.79 -13.44 -4.11
CA SER A 587 30.03 -13.33 -2.84
C SER A 587 30.22 -14.58 -1.96
N GLN A 588 30.07 -14.44 -0.64
CA GLN A 588 30.32 -15.54 0.31
C GLN A 588 29.41 -16.76 0.07
N ASP A 589 28.16 -16.51 -0.30
CA ASP A 589 27.17 -17.53 -0.66
C ASP A 589 27.31 -18.02 -2.12
N LYS A 590 28.30 -17.50 -2.85
CA LYS A 590 28.57 -17.77 -4.27
C LYS A 590 27.41 -17.42 -5.19
N ARG A 591 26.45 -16.60 -4.73
CA ARG A 591 25.31 -16.16 -5.54
C ARG A 591 25.77 -15.23 -6.66
N PHE A 592 26.50 -14.19 -6.29
CA PHE A 592 27.04 -13.18 -7.19
C PHE A 592 28.50 -13.44 -7.55
N ILE A 593 28.81 -13.36 -8.84
CA ILE A 593 30.16 -13.48 -9.40
C ILE A 593 30.37 -12.34 -10.39
N THR A 594 31.42 -11.53 -10.20
CA THR A 594 31.71 -10.40 -11.10
C THR A 594 33.01 -10.57 -11.85
N PHE A 595 32.97 -10.37 -13.17
CA PHE A 595 34.14 -10.32 -14.05
C PHE A 595 34.35 -8.91 -14.61
N LYS A 596 35.62 -8.50 -14.72
CA LYS A 596 36.00 -7.25 -15.39
C LYS A 596 36.00 -7.45 -16.90
N LEU A 597 35.43 -6.51 -17.62
CA LEU A 597 35.57 -6.45 -19.07
C LEU A 597 36.89 -5.77 -19.45
N LEU A 598 37.59 -6.34 -20.42
CA LEU A 598 38.83 -5.79 -20.96
C LEU A 598 38.51 -4.97 -22.22
N PRO A 599 38.97 -3.71 -22.33
CA PRO A 599 38.65 -2.83 -23.45
C PRO A 599 39.08 -3.37 -24.82
#